data_AF-A0A924G2V3-F1
#
_entry.id   AF-A0A924G2V3-F1
#
_cell.length_a   1.000
_cell.length_b   1.000
_cell.length_c   1.000
_cell.angle_alpha   90.00
_cell.angle_beta   90.00
_cell.angle_gamma   90.00
#
_symmetry.space_group_name_H-M   'P 1'
#
loop_
_entity.id
_entity.type
_entity.pdbx_description
1 polymer ?
#
loop_
_entity_poly.entity_id
_entity_poly.type
_entity_poly.pdbx_seq_one_letter_code
_entity_poly.pdbx_strand_id
1 'polypeptide(L)'
;RVFKAYGDKEGLFEKAKVEVEGDDFREGLSAIISVKVPEPQFEGQTKTKLGNSDVAGTVQVAVGKALQAYLEENPRESKNVISKIILAAQARVAAKKARELVQRKTVLSGGGLPGKLADCSERDPEKCELYLVEGDSAGGTAKQGRERSFQAILPLRGKILNVEKAMEHKIYENEEIRNMYTALGVTVGTPEDPKALNLVKLRYHKLIIMTDADVDGSHIATLILTFIFRYMKELVEQGYLYLAQPPLYLVKRGKEQEYAYNEEQRKALVVKLGAGGKEDNVTIQRYKGLGEMNSEQLWETTMDPARRVLKQVTIDSAAEADRVFSMLMGDEVAPRREFIESHAKYAKIDV
;
A
#
# COMPACT_ATOMS: atom_id res chain seq x y z
N ARG A 1 18.36 22.00 -17.60
CA ARG A 1 19.08 23.27 -17.94
C ARG A 1 18.37 24.05 -19.04
N VAL A 2 18.19 23.49 -20.25
CA VAL A 2 17.53 24.19 -21.37
C VAL A 2 16.09 24.60 -21.02
N PHE A 3 15.25 23.67 -20.52
CA PHE A 3 13.90 23.98 -20.06
C PHE A 3 13.86 25.06 -18.97
N LYS A 4 14.82 25.05 -18.03
CA LYS A 4 14.93 26.07 -16.98
C LYS A 4 15.21 27.45 -17.57
N ALA A 5 16.23 27.56 -18.43
CA ALA A 5 16.59 28.82 -19.09
C ALA A 5 15.44 29.37 -19.95
N TYR A 6 14.72 28.51 -20.66
CA TYR A 6 13.54 28.91 -21.44
C TYR A 6 12.42 29.44 -20.55
N GLY A 7 12.05 28.70 -19.49
CA GLY A 7 10.97 29.13 -18.60
C GLY A 7 11.32 30.36 -17.76
N ASP A 8 12.60 30.57 -17.42
CA ASP A 8 13.07 31.80 -16.76
C ASP A 8 12.98 32.99 -17.72
N LYS A 9 13.42 32.83 -18.98
CA LYS A 9 13.34 33.88 -20.02
C LYS A 9 11.89 34.32 -20.30
N GLU A 10 10.97 33.38 -20.31
CA GLU A 10 9.54 33.62 -20.57
C GLU A 10 8.74 33.98 -19.30
N GLY A 11 9.39 34.07 -18.12
CA GLY A 11 8.73 34.40 -16.85
C GLY A 11 7.71 33.35 -16.39
N LEU A 12 7.81 32.10 -16.86
CA LEU A 12 6.83 31.06 -16.60
C LEU A 12 6.93 30.50 -15.17
N PHE A 13 8.11 30.53 -14.56
CA PHE A 13 8.33 30.03 -13.19
C PHE A 13 7.99 31.03 -12.09
N GLU A 14 7.95 32.34 -12.38
CA GLU A 14 7.75 33.39 -11.38
C GLU A 14 6.39 33.26 -10.64
N LYS A 15 5.36 32.78 -11.36
CA LYS A 15 4.03 32.56 -10.79
C LYS A 15 3.96 31.36 -9.86
N ALA A 16 4.86 30.39 -10.00
CA ALA A 16 4.79 29.11 -9.31
C ALA A 16 5.28 29.17 -7.84
N LYS A 17 6.12 30.16 -7.48
CA LYS A 17 6.74 30.33 -6.14
C LYS A 17 7.39 29.06 -5.59
N VAL A 18 7.84 28.15 -6.45
CA VAL A 18 8.46 26.87 -6.09
C VAL A 18 9.77 26.72 -6.88
N GLU A 19 10.81 26.27 -6.20
CA GLU A 19 12.10 25.95 -6.83
C GLU A 19 11.99 24.61 -7.56
N VAL A 20 12.36 24.59 -8.85
CA VAL A 20 12.30 23.40 -9.71
C VAL A 20 13.65 22.68 -9.69
N GLU A 21 13.63 21.38 -9.40
CA GLU A 21 14.80 20.50 -9.31
C GLU A 21 14.96 19.62 -10.56
N GLY A 22 16.11 18.96 -10.71
CA GLY A 22 16.43 18.12 -11.88
C GLY A 22 15.47 16.94 -12.08
N ASP A 23 14.87 16.43 -11.01
CA ASP A 23 13.92 15.33 -11.05
C ASP A 23 12.56 15.76 -11.62
N ASP A 24 12.13 17.00 -11.33
CA ASP A 24 10.86 17.57 -11.81
C ASP A 24 10.84 17.66 -13.36
N PHE A 25 12.01 17.84 -13.99
CA PHE A 25 12.14 17.84 -15.46
C PHE A 25 12.04 16.45 -16.10
N ARG A 26 12.27 15.40 -15.30
CA ARG A 26 12.30 14.00 -15.77
C ARG A 26 11.00 13.27 -15.45
N GLU A 27 10.13 13.86 -14.63
CA GLU A 27 8.87 13.24 -14.22
C GLU A 27 7.94 12.98 -15.41
N GLY A 28 7.66 11.70 -15.67
CA GLY A 28 6.84 11.26 -16.80
C GLY A 28 7.49 11.47 -18.17
N LEU A 29 8.83 11.56 -18.23
CA LEU A 29 9.61 11.59 -19.46
C LEU A 29 10.02 10.17 -19.86
N SER A 30 9.58 9.72 -21.04
CA SER A 30 10.09 8.52 -21.69
C SER A 30 11.03 8.92 -22.82
N ALA A 31 12.29 8.49 -22.75
CA ALA A 31 13.30 8.83 -23.74
C ALA A 31 14.23 7.65 -24.03
N ILE A 32 14.61 7.51 -25.30
CA ILE A 32 15.62 6.55 -25.76
C ILE A 32 16.81 7.35 -26.26
N ILE A 33 17.98 7.09 -25.69
CA ILE A 33 19.24 7.74 -26.08
C ILE A 33 20.15 6.67 -26.65
N SER A 34 20.44 6.77 -27.95
CA SER A 34 21.35 5.86 -28.65
C SER A 34 22.56 6.64 -29.15
N VAL A 35 23.74 6.23 -28.72
CA VAL A 35 25.02 6.86 -29.09
C VAL A 35 25.90 5.85 -29.82
N LYS A 36 26.55 6.29 -30.89
CA LYS A 36 27.54 5.50 -31.63
C LYS A 36 28.92 6.08 -31.34
N VAL A 37 29.77 5.29 -30.67
CA VAL A 37 31.09 5.72 -30.21
C VAL A 37 32.14 4.81 -30.87
N PRO A 38 33.13 5.36 -31.59
CA PRO A 38 34.18 4.56 -32.25
C PRO A 38 35.01 3.73 -31.27
N GLU A 39 35.38 4.30 -30.12
CA GLU A 39 36.18 3.65 -29.08
C GLU A 39 35.47 3.73 -27.71
N PRO A 40 34.48 2.86 -27.45
CA PRO A 40 33.71 2.91 -26.22
C PRO A 40 34.53 2.37 -25.04
N GLN A 41 34.66 3.17 -24.00
CA GLN A 41 35.23 2.82 -22.71
C GLN A 41 34.09 2.63 -21.72
N PHE A 42 34.14 1.55 -20.94
CA PHE A 42 33.11 1.25 -19.94
C PHE A 42 33.70 1.15 -18.54
N GLU A 43 32.93 1.58 -17.55
CA GLU A 43 33.21 1.32 -16.15
C GLU A 43 32.81 -0.12 -15.80
N GLY A 44 33.80 -0.96 -15.53
CA GLY A 44 33.60 -2.35 -15.10
C GLY A 44 33.35 -3.36 -16.23
N GLN A 45 33.41 -4.64 -15.86
CA GLN A 45 33.37 -5.76 -16.80
C GLN A 45 32.01 -5.94 -17.49
N THR A 46 30.92 -5.52 -16.85
CA THR A 46 29.55 -5.69 -17.36
C THR A 46 29.18 -4.75 -18.51
N LYS A 47 30.06 -3.79 -18.87
CA LYS A 47 29.86 -2.80 -19.95
C LYS A 47 28.54 -2.04 -19.84
N THR A 48 28.05 -1.81 -18.63
CA THR A 48 26.75 -1.18 -18.35
C THR A 48 26.81 0.34 -18.28
N LYS A 49 27.95 0.91 -17.87
CA LYS A 49 28.14 2.35 -17.72
C LYS A 49 29.25 2.84 -18.63
N LEU A 50 28.92 3.75 -19.55
CA LEU A 50 29.89 4.35 -20.47
C LEU A 50 30.76 5.37 -19.73
N GLY A 51 32.08 5.21 -19.81
CA GLY A 51 33.08 6.04 -19.13
C GLY A 51 33.70 7.13 -19.99
N ASN A 52 33.38 7.23 -21.29
CA ASN A 52 33.91 8.30 -22.15
C ASN A 52 33.36 9.68 -21.74
N SER A 53 34.20 10.52 -21.13
CA SER A 53 33.86 11.90 -20.74
C SER A 53 33.38 12.75 -21.93
N ASP A 54 33.96 12.51 -23.10
CA ASP A 54 33.76 13.35 -24.30
C ASP A 54 32.38 13.14 -24.93
N VAL A 55 31.81 11.94 -24.74
CA VAL A 55 30.47 11.59 -25.24
C VAL A 55 29.41 12.38 -24.49
N ALA A 56 29.55 12.55 -23.17
CA ALA A 56 28.60 13.32 -22.37
C ALA A 56 28.51 14.78 -22.83
N GLY A 57 29.66 15.42 -23.08
CA GLY A 57 29.71 16.79 -23.61
C GLY A 57 29.08 16.90 -25.00
N THR A 58 29.39 15.96 -25.90
CA THR A 58 28.84 15.94 -27.26
C THR A 58 27.32 15.78 -27.27
N VAL A 59 26.79 14.83 -26.50
CA VAL A 59 25.35 14.60 -26.36
C VAL A 59 24.66 15.82 -25.75
N GLN A 60 25.25 16.43 -24.70
CA GLN A 60 24.69 17.62 -24.06
C GLN A 60 24.55 18.79 -25.05
N VAL A 61 25.56 19.02 -25.91
CA VAL A 61 25.50 20.10 -26.91
C VAL A 61 24.47 19.79 -28.00
N ALA A 62 24.46 18.56 -28.53
CA ALA A 62 23.54 18.16 -29.59
C ALA A 62 22.08 18.23 -29.13
N VAL A 63 21.77 17.60 -27.99
CA VAL A 63 20.43 17.63 -27.40
C VAL A 63 20.07 19.06 -26.99
N GLY A 64 21.00 19.82 -26.41
CA GLY A 64 20.76 21.19 -25.98
C GLY A 64 20.31 22.10 -27.12
N LYS A 65 21.01 22.05 -28.26
CA LYS A 65 20.66 22.83 -29.47
C LYS A 65 19.31 22.41 -30.05
N ALA A 66 19.09 21.12 -30.24
CA ALA A 66 17.84 20.61 -30.80
C ALA A 66 16.63 20.95 -29.92
N LEU A 67 16.79 20.79 -28.60
CA LEU A 67 15.73 21.06 -27.65
C LEU A 67 15.42 22.57 -27.55
N GLN A 68 16.44 23.43 -27.63
CA GLN A 68 16.24 24.87 -27.67
C GLN A 68 15.48 25.30 -28.94
N ALA A 69 15.90 24.81 -30.11
CA ALA A 69 15.20 25.09 -31.36
C ALA A 69 13.73 24.63 -31.30
N TYR A 70 13.49 23.40 -30.83
CA TYR A 70 12.13 22.87 -30.66
C TYR A 70 11.27 23.74 -29.74
N LEU A 71 11.82 24.19 -28.61
CA LEU A 71 11.10 25.02 -27.64
C LEU A 71 10.71 26.40 -28.21
N GLU A 72 11.57 26.99 -29.04
CA GLU A 72 11.33 28.26 -29.71
C GLU A 72 10.33 28.12 -30.87
N GLU A 73 10.42 27.04 -31.65
CA GLU A 73 9.52 26.75 -32.78
C GLU A 73 8.10 26.36 -32.35
N ASN A 74 7.93 25.76 -31.15
CA ASN A 74 6.65 25.23 -30.68
C ASN A 74 6.16 25.87 -29.36
N PRO A 75 5.87 27.19 -29.30
CA PRO A 75 5.58 27.89 -28.04
C PRO A 75 4.40 27.33 -27.23
N ARG A 76 3.38 26.79 -27.91
CA ARG A 76 2.20 26.19 -27.25
C ARG A 76 2.58 24.92 -26.48
N GLU A 77 3.26 24.00 -27.16
CA GLU A 77 3.72 22.75 -26.54
C GLU A 77 4.77 23.02 -25.46
N SER A 78 5.69 23.97 -25.69
CA SER A 78 6.66 24.42 -24.69
C SER A 78 6.00 24.88 -23.40
N LYS A 79 4.93 25.70 -23.49
CA LYS A 79 4.18 26.14 -22.31
C LYS A 79 3.48 24.98 -21.60
N ASN A 80 2.94 24.01 -22.32
CA ASN A 80 2.33 22.81 -21.74
C ASN A 80 3.36 21.98 -20.97
N VAL A 81 4.54 21.76 -21.57
CA VAL A 81 5.65 21.02 -20.94
C VAL A 81 6.14 21.73 -19.67
N ILE A 82 6.37 23.04 -19.74
CA ILE A 82 6.78 23.83 -18.55
C ILE A 82 5.69 23.83 -17.47
N SER A 83 4.41 23.89 -17.85
CA SER A 83 3.30 23.79 -16.89
C SER A 83 3.28 22.43 -16.19
N LYS A 84 3.55 21.34 -16.91
CA LYS A 84 3.68 19.99 -16.32
C LYS A 84 4.86 19.92 -15.34
N ILE A 85 5.99 20.51 -15.68
CA ILE A 85 7.17 20.58 -14.80
C ILE A 85 6.86 21.39 -13.52
N ILE A 86 6.12 22.49 -13.65
CA ILE A 86 5.67 23.27 -12.49
C ILE A 86 4.74 22.45 -11.58
N LEU A 87 3.80 21.70 -12.16
CA LEU A 87 2.91 20.81 -11.40
C LEU A 87 3.70 19.72 -10.67
N ALA A 88 4.69 19.11 -11.31
CA ALA A 88 5.63 18.16 -10.70
C ALA A 88 6.36 18.78 -9.49
N ALA A 89 6.95 19.97 -9.68
CA ALA A 89 7.65 20.67 -8.61
C ALA A 89 6.72 21.05 -7.43
N GLN A 90 5.50 21.52 -7.72
CA GLN A 90 4.48 21.79 -6.70
C GLN A 90 4.08 20.51 -5.96
N ALA A 91 3.87 19.41 -6.68
CA ALA A 91 3.55 18.11 -6.10
C ALA A 91 4.68 17.61 -5.19
N ARG A 92 5.95 17.76 -5.60
CA ARG A 92 7.12 17.41 -4.77
C ARG A 92 7.20 18.24 -3.50
N VAL A 93 7.03 19.57 -3.59
CA VAL A 93 7.04 20.44 -2.39
C VAL A 93 5.86 20.14 -1.47
N ALA A 94 4.67 19.90 -2.03
CA ALA A 94 3.51 19.46 -1.26
C ALA A 94 3.77 18.11 -0.58
N ALA A 95 4.34 17.14 -1.30
CA ALA A 95 4.72 15.84 -0.75
C ALA A 95 5.79 15.95 0.34
N LYS A 96 6.79 16.83 0.18
CA LYS A 96 7.80 17.11 1.21
C LYS A 96 7.15 17.69 2.47
N LYS A 97 6.28 18.70 2.33
CA LYS A 97 5.52 19.26 3.45
C LYS A 97 4.63 18.22 4.12
N ALA A 98 3.97 17.37 3.34
CA ALA A 98 3.11 16.33 3.86
C ALA A 98 3.90 15.22 4.58
N ARG A 99 5.08 14.84 4.08
CA ARG A 99 6.04 13.97 4.79
C ARG A 99 6.52 14.60 6.08
N GLU A 100 6.85 15.89 6.06
CA GLU A 100 7.21 16.63 7.28
C GLU A 100 6.07 16.63 8.31
N LEU A 101 4.80 16.65 7.91
CA LEU A 101 3.67 16.53 8.85
C LEU A 101 3.61 15.15 9.51
N VAL A 102 4.02 14.09 8.81
CA VAL A 102 4.12 12.73 9.37
C VAL A 102 5.38 12.56 10.23
N GLN A 103 6.48 13.26 9.90
CA GLN A 103 7.72 13.25 10.68
C GLN A 103 7.69 14.14 11.93
N ARG A 104 7.04 15.31 11.84
CA ARG A 104 7.00 16.29 12.93
C ARG A 104 6.08 15.78 14.03
N LYS A 105 6.68 15.13 15.02
CA LYS A 105 6.18 15.20 16.39
C LYS A 105 5.97 16.68 16.73
N THR A 106 4.75 17.10 17.02
CA THR A 106 4.53 18.32 17.78
C THR A 106 5.19 18.13 19.14
N VAL A 107 6.41 18.63 19.29
CA VAL A 107 7.21 18.56 20.53
C VAL A 107 6.48 19.25 21.70
N LEU A 108 5.48 20.10 21.41
CA LEU A 108 4.74 20.92 22.38
C LEU A 108 3.27 20.51 22.59
N SER A 109 2.70 19.58 21.82
CA SER A 109 1.39 18.98 22.13
C SER A 109 1.61 17.49 22.28
N GLY A 110 1.41 16.95 23.50
CA GLY A 110 1.61 15.54 23.80
C GLY A 110 1.15 14.65 22.63
N GLY A 111 2.12 14.01 21.97
CA GLY A 111 1.90 13.20 20.78
C GLY A 111 0.98 12.05 21.13
N GLY A 112 -0.32 12.30 20.96
CA GLY A 112 -1.36 11.35 21.21
C GLY A 112 -1.31 10.26 20.16
N LEU A 113 -1.67 9.06 20.59
CA LEU A 113 -2.08 7.99 19.71
C LEU A 113 -3.29 8.46 18.89
N PRO A 114 -3.53 7.91 17.69
CA PRO A 114 -4.76 8.20 16.95
C PRO A 114 -5.97 8.00 17.86
N GLY A 115 -6.92 8.94 17.86
CA GLY A 115 -8.10 8.85 18.76
C GLY A 115 -8.95 7.59 18.55
N LYS A 116 -8.84 6.96 17.37
CA LYS A 116 -9.49 5.68 17.03
C LYS A 116 -8.70 4.46 17.50
N LEU A 117 -7.40 4.59 17.77
CA LEU A 117 -6.55 3.47 18.19
C LEU A 117 -6.94 3.06 19.61
N ALA A 118 -7.32 1.80 19.78
CA ALA A 118 -7.32 1.15 21.07
C ALA A 118 -5.93 0.51 21.26
N ASP A 119 -5.07 1.10 22.10
CA ASP A 119 -3.71 0.58 22.32
C ASP A 119 -3.70 -0.63 23.27
N CYS A 120 -2.58 -1.36 23.32
CA CYS A 120 -2.29 -2.41 24.30
C CYS A 120 -1.45 -1.87 25.47
N SER A 121 -1.36 -2.63 26.57
CA SER A 121 -0.56 -2.22 27.74
C SER A 121 0.91 -2.65 27.67
N GLU A 122 1.21 -3.73 26.96
CA GLU A 122 2.57 -4.21 26.71
C GLU A 122 3.34 -3.22 25.83
N ARG A 123 4.64 -3.10 26.09
CA ARG A 123 5.54 -2.18 25.39
C ARG A 123 6.59 -2.90 24.56
N ASP A 124 6.75 -4.20 24.75
CA ASP A 124 7.63 -5.06 23.97
C ASP A 124 7.07 -5.27 22.54
N PRO A 125 7.68 -4.68 21.49
CA PRO A 125 7.16 -4.74 20.14
C PRO A 125 7.04 -6.17 19.59
N GLU A 126 7.87 -7.10 20.06
CA GLU A 126 7.86 -8.51 19.62
C GLU A 126 6.57 -9.24 20.02
N LYS A 127 6.00 -8.85 21.16
CA LYS A 127 4.76 -9.45 21.69
C LYS A 127 3.52 -8.70 21.21
N CYS A 128 3.67 -7.41 20.92
CA CYS A 128 2.56 -6.56 20.56
C CYS A 128 2.04 -6.82 19.14
N GLU A 129 0.72 -6.85 19.01
CA GLU A 129 0.00 -7.09 17.76
C GLU A 129 -0.92 -5.92 17.46
N LEU A 130 -0.93 -5.44 16.22
CA LEU A 130 -1.85 -4.42 15.74
C LEU A 130 -2.82 -5.02 14.73
N TYR A 131 -4.11 -4.97 15.02
CA TYR A 131 -5.17 -5.35 14.08
C TYR A 131 -5.68 -4.12 13.34
N LEU A 132 -5.60 -4.16 12.02
CA LEU A 132 -6.28 -3.23 11.12
C LEU A 132 -7.65 -3.82 10.80
N VAL A 133 -8.71 -3.18 11.30
CA VAL A 133 -10.07 -3.72 11.22
C VAL A 133 -10.94 -2.90 10.30
N GLU A 134 -11.73 -3.57 9.46
CA GLU A 134 -12.71 -2.93 8.58
C GLU A 134 -13.89 -2.34 9.38
N GLY A 135 -13.96 -1.01 9.45
CA GLY A 135 -15.08 -0.30 10.04
C GLY A 135 -15.10 -0.24 11.57
N ASP A 136 -15.84 0.74 12.09
CA ASP A 136 -15.99 0.94 13.54
C ASP A 136 -16.81 -0.17 14.21
N SER A 137 -17.71 -0.83 13.48
CA SER A 137 -18.56 -1.91 14.00
C SER A 137 -17.72 -3.13 14.39
N ALA A 138 -16.98 -3.69 13.43
CA ALA A 138 -16.06 -4.80 13.70
C ALA A 138 -14.93 -4.35 14.64
N GLY A 139 -14.47 -3.11 14.54
CA GLY A 139 -13.52 -2.52 15.50
C GLY A 139 -14.02 -2.51 16.94
N GLY A 140 -15.31 -2.25 17.16
CA GLY A 140 -15.97 -2.31 18.47
C GLY A 140 -15.98 -3.72 19.04
N THR A 141 -16.40 -4.70 18.25
CA THR A 141 -16.40 -6.13 18.62
C THR A 141 -14.97 -6.63 18.92
N ALA A 142 -14.01 -6.30 18.06
CA ALA A 142 -12.61 -6.65 18.25
C ALA A 142 -12.01 -6.01 19.51
N LYS A 143 -12.35 -4.74 19.79
CA LYS A 143 -11.91 -4.06 21.03
C LYS A 143 -12.44 -4.74 22.28
N GLN A 144 -13.64 -5.29 22.23
CA GLN A 144 -14.26 -6.01 23.36
C GLN A 144 -13.67 -7.42 23.54
N GLY A 145 -13.41 -8.15 22.45
CA GLY A 145 -12.94 -9.54 22.48
C GLY A 145 -11.43 -9.72 22.60
N ARG A 146 -10.63 -8.68 22.32
CA ARG A 146 -9.17 -8.78 22.34
C ARG A 146 -8.59 -9.04 23.73
N GLU A 147 -7.38 -9.57 23.71
CA GLU A 147 -6.50 -9.56 24.88
C GLU A 147 -5.79 -8.19 24.98
N ARG A 148 -6.22 -7.36 25.93
CA ARG A 148 -5.79 -5.95 26.06
C ARG A 148 -4.31 -5.81 26.42
N SER A 149 -3.71 -6.87 26.95
CA SER A 149 -2.29 -6.85 27.33
C SER A 149 -1.39 -6.64 26.12
N PHE A 150 -1.60 -7.37 25.02
CA PHE A 150 -0.71 -7.31 23.84
C PHE A 150 -1.39 -7.01 22.50
N GLN A 151 -2.72 -6.92 22.42
CA GLN A 151 -3.42 -6.65 21.16
C GLN A 151 -3.99 -5.22 21.08
N ALA A 152 -3.55 -4.47 20.08
CA ALA A 152 -4.06 -3.16 19.71
C ALA A 152 -5.03 -3.27 18.51
N ILE A 153 -6.04 -2.41 18.46
CA ILE A 153 -7.05 -2.38 17.39
C ILE A 153 -7.09 -0.98 16.78
N LEU A 154 -6.92 -0.90 15.47
CA LEU A 154 -7.10 0.31 14.68
C LEU A 154 -8.23 0.08 13.67
N PRO A 155 -9.44 0.62 13.92
CA PRO A 155 -10.52 0.57 12.94
C PRO A 155 -10.25 1.56 11.81
N LEU A 156 -10.47 1.12 10.57
CA LEU A 156 -10.33 1.90 9.35
C LEU A 156 -11.71 2.21 8.78
N ARG A 157 -11.96 3.47 8.42
CA ARG A 157 -13.25 3.90 7.87
C ARG A 157 -13.24 3.93 6.35
N GLY A 158 -14.19 3.22 5.75
CA GLY A 158 -14.38 3.19 4.30
C GLY A 158 -13.21 2.53 3.56
N LYS A 159 -13.19 2.71 2.24
CA LYS A 159 -12.12 2.19 1.39
C LYS A 159 -10.89 3.08 1.51
N ILE A 160 -9.73 2.47 1.73
CA ILE A 160 -8.46 3.19 1.76
C ILE A 160 -8.18 3.81 0.39
N LEU A 161 -7.51 4.97 0.39
CA LEU A 161 -7.07 5.62 -0.83
C LEU A 161 -6.15 4.67 -1.62
N ASN A 162 -6.46 4.43 -2.90
CA ASN A 162 -5.56 3.71 -3.77
C ASN A 162 -4.31 4.56 -4.04
N VAL A 163 -3.21 4.15 -3.42
CA VAL A 163 -1.95 4.88 -3.47
C VAL A 163 -1.22 4.77 -4.80
N GLU A 164 -1.55 3.77 -5.62
CA GLU A 164 -0.95 3.60 -6.95
C GLU A 164 -1.38 4.71 -7.91
N LYS A 165 -2.60 5.25 -7.71
CA LYS A 165 -3.19 6.33 -8.52
C LYS A 165 -3.05 7.70 -7.90
N ALA A 166 -2.90 7.75 -6.58
CA ALA A 166 -2.93 8.99 -5.85
C ALA A 166 -1.58 9.70 -5.92
N MET A 167 -1.63 11.03 -6.05
CA MET A 167 -0.43 11.85 -5.89
C MET A 167 0.09 11.76 -4.45
N GLU A 168 1.41 11.75 -4.30
CA GLU A 168 2.10 11.54 -3.01
C GLU A 168 1.61 12.45 -1.87
N HIS A 169 1.34 13.74 -2.15
CA HIS A 169 0.81 14.65 -1.12
C HIS A 169 -0.56 14.22 -0.58
N LYS A 170 -1.46 13.71 -1.42
CA LYS A 170 -2.81 13.26 -1.01
C LYS A 170 -2.73 12.01 -0.12
N ILE A 171 -1.71 11.19 -0.33
CA ILE A 171 -1.47 9.97 0.44
C ILE A 171 -1.12 10.35 1.88
N TYR A 172 -0.20 11.28 2.08
CA TYR A 172 0.18 11.76 3.41
C TYR A 172 -0.85 12.67 4.06
N GLU A 173 -1.73 13.33 3.29
CA GLU A 173 -2.86 14.10 3.83
C GLU A 173 -4.03 13.20 4.30
N ASN A 174 -4.11 11.97 3.77
CA ASN A 174 -5.15 11.03 4.14
C ASN A 174 -5.10 10.70 5.65
N GLU A 175 -6.24 10.78 6.31
CA GLU A 175 -6.34 10.57 7.76
C GLU A 175 -6.04 9.12 8.15
N GLU A 176 -6.57 8.14 7.42
CA GLU A 176 -6.38 6.72 7.73
C GLU A 176 -4.90 6.31 7.59
N ILE A 177 -4.23 6.80 6.54
CA ILE A 177 -2.79 6.58 6.33
C ILE A 177 -1.98 7.24 7.46
N ARG A 178 -2.26 8.50 7.81
CA ARG A 178 -1.58 9.18 8.94
C ARG A 178 -1.80 8.46 10.27
N ASN A 179 -3.01 7.96 10.50
CA ASN A 179 -3.35 7.17 11.67
C ASN A 179 -2.53 5.86 11.69
N MET A 180 -2.34 5.20 10.55
CA MET A 180 -1.49 4.00 10.46
C MET A 180 -0.02 4.30 10.79
N TYR A 181 0.58 5.36 10.21
CA TYR A 181 1.96 5.77 10.55
C TYR A 181 2.12 6.04 12.06
N THR A 182 1.19 6.83 12.62
CA THR A 182 1.20 7.19 14.04
C THR A 182 0.95 5.98 14.94
N ALA A 183 0.05 5.07 14.54
CA ALA A 183 -0.22 3.83 15.24
C ALA A 183 1.03 2.92 15.21
N LEU A 184 1.65 2.68 14.07
CA LEU A 184 2.85 1.84 14.02
C LEU A 184 4.07 2.48 14.72
N GLY A 185 4.07 3.80 14.90
CA GLY A 185 5.20 4.53 15.47
C GLY A 185 6.34 4.73 14.47
N VAL A 186 6.08 4.46 13.19
CA VAL A 186 7.05 4.57 12.10
C VAL A 186 7.00 5.96 11.48
N THR A 187 8.13 6.42 10.94
CA THR A 187 8.24 7.70 10.24
C THR A 187 8.89 7.48 8.89
N VAL A 188 8.58 8.33 7.91
CA VAL A 188 9.32 8.33 6.63
C VAL A 188 10.62 9.10 6.81
N GLY A 189 11.71 8.68 6.18
CA GLY A 189 13.02 9.33 6.18
C GLY A 189 14.00 8.76 7.21
N THR A 190 15.15 8.32 6.71
CA THR A 190 16.36 8.02 7.48
C THR A 190 17.43 9.08 7.19
N PRO A 191 18.53 9.16 7.98
CA PRO A 191 19.64 10.05 7.68
C PRO A 191 20.27 9.83 6.29
N GLU A 192 20.10 8.62 5.74
CA GLU A 192 20.68 8.16 4.48
C GLU A 192 19.70 8.28 3.30
N ASP A 193 18.41 8.07 3.53
CA ASP A 193 17.37 8.15 2.51
C ASP A 193 16.12 8.89 3.04
N PRO A 194 15.78 10.07 2.48
CA PRO A 194 14.59 10.84 2.87
C PRO A 194 13.25 10.18 2.50
N LYS A 195 13.25 9.04 1.78
CA LYS A 195 12.07 8.27 1.40
C LYS A 195 11.97 6.92 2.10
N ALA A 196 13.04 6.41 2.71
CA ALA A 196 13.03 5.10 3.38
C ALA A 196 12.16 5.09 4.65
N LEU A 197 11.59 3.94 5.00
CA LEU A 197 10.82 3.80 6.23
C LEU A 197 11.74 3.66 7.45
N ASN A 198 11.52 4.48 8.48
CA ASN A 198 12.24 4.38 9.74
C ASN A 198 11.45 3.52 10.73
N LEU A 199 12.03 2.35 11.06
CA LEU A 199 11.46 1.34 11.95
C LEU A 199 11.96 1.43 13.41
N VAL A 200 12.83 2.38 13.75
CA VAL A 200 13.47 2.47 15.09
C VAL A 200 12.45 2.57 16.23
N LYS A 201 11.27 3.14 15.97
CA LYS A 201 10.19 3.31 16.94
C LYS A 201 8.97 2.43 16.64
N LEU A 202 9.16 1.37 15.84
CA LEU A 202 8.11 0.41 15.54
C LEU A 202 7.57 -0.19 16.84
N ARG A 203 6.25 -0.16 17.01
CA ARG A 203 5.58 -0.60 18.24
C ARG A 203 5.00 -2.00 18.20
N TYR A 204 4.86 -2.57 17.00
CA TYR A 204 4.20 -3.86 16.78
C TYR A 204 4.96 -4.65 15.73
N HIS A 205 5.44 -5.84 16.07
CA HIS A 205 6.07 -6.78 15.13
C HIS A 205 5.06 -7.70 14.45
N LYS A 206 3.77 -7.61 14.81
CA LYS A 206 2.69 -8.27 14.06
C LYS A 206 1.63 -7.26 13.69
N LEU A 207 1.55 -6.98 12.41
CA LEU A 207 0.48 -6.21 11.77
C LEU A 207 -0.48 -7.19 11.12
N ILE A 208 -1.71 -7.27 11.63
CA ILE A 208 -2.72 -8.24 11.19
C ILE A 208 -3.85 -7.46 10.49
N ILE A 209 -4.07 -7.73 9.22
CA ILE A 209 -5.21 -7.19 8.47
C ILE A 209 -6.41 -8.11 8.71
N MET A 210 -7.47 -7.57 9.29
CA MET A 210 -8.70 -8.30 9.61
C MET A 210 -9.88 -7.60 8.94
N THR A 211 -10.25 -8.11 7.76
CA THR A 211 -11.34 -7.61 6.91
C THR A 211 -12.44 -8.64 6.79
N ASP A 212 -13.61 -8.22 6.31
CA ASP A 212 -14.74 -9.11 6.09
C ASP A 212 -14.46 -10.14 4.98
N ALA A 213 -15.12 -11.30 5.08
CA ALA A 213 -14.96 -12.41 4.14
C ALA A 213 -15.85 -12.24 2.88
N ASP A 214 -15.92 -11.01 2.37
CA ASP A 214 -16.70 -10.62 1.22
C ASP A 214 -15.86 -9.90 0.15
N VAL A 215 -16.55 -9.37 -0.87
CA VAL A 215 -15.90 -8.68 -1.99
C VAL A 215 -15.31 -7.33 -1.59
N ASP A 216 -15.91 -6.64 -0.61
CA ASP A 216 -15.45 -5.33 -0.16
C ASP A 216 -14.26 -5.47 0.78
N GLY A 217 -14.28 -6.45 1.70
CA GLY A 217 -13.15 -6.79 2.55
C GLY A 217 -11.93 -7.25 1.75
N SER A 218 -12.12 -8.06 0.70
CA SER A 218 -11.05 -8.44 -0.23
C SER A 218 -10.44 -7.22 -0.95
N HIS A 219 -11.27 -6.24 -1.31
CA HIS A 219 -10.82 -4.99 -1.93
C HIS A 219 -10.04 -4.11 -0.93
N ILE A 220 -10.51 -3.97 0.31
CA ILE A 220 -9.80 -3.22 1.36
C ILE A 220 -8.46 -3.88 1.69
N ALA A 221 -8.43 -5.21 1.84
CA ALA A 221 -7.19 -5.95 2.03
C ALA A 221 -6.20 -5.67 0.90
N THR A 222 -6.65 -5.69 -0.36
CA THR A 222 -5.81 -5.37 -1.52
C THR A 222 -5.26 -3.94 -1.47
N LEU A 223 -6.07 -2.95 -1.07
CA LEU A 223 -5.64 -1.56 -0.91
C LEU A 223 -4.58 -1.41 0.20
N ILE A 224 -4.77 -2.08 1.35
CA ILE A 224 -3.79 -2.08 2.45
C ILE A 224 -2.49 -2.75 1.99
N LEU A 225 -2.58 -3.91 1.34
CA LEU A 225 -1.41 -4.63 0.82
C LEU A 225 -0.63 -3.77 -0.18
N THR A 226 -1.33 -3.07 -1.07
CA THR A 226 -0.71 -2.12 -2.02
C THR A 226 0.00 -1.00 -1.27
N PHE A 227 -0.66 -0.40 -0.28
CA PHE A 227 -0.06 0.66 0.53
C PHE A 227 1.21 0.18 1.25
N ILE A 228 1.15 -0.96 1.93
CA ILE A 228 2.29 -1.51 2.66
C ILE A 228 3.42 -1.88 1.69
N PHE A 229 3.12 -2.50 0.54
CA PHE A 229 4.14 -2.82 -0.46
C PHE A 229 4.85 -1.57 -1.01
N ARG A 230 4.11 -0.48 -1.22
CA ARG A 230 4.66 0.78 -1.79
C ARG A 230 5.41 1.65 -0.79
N TYR A 231 4.98 1.69 0.48
CA TYR A 231 5.46 2.65 1.47
C TYR A 231 6.08 2.03 2.72
N MET A 232 5.86 0.73 2.96
CA MET A 232 6.31 0.04 4.16
C MET A 232 6.79 -1.38 3.85
N LYS A 233 7.50 -1.54 2.71
CA LYS A 233 7.94 -2.83 2.19
C LYS A 233 8.78 -3.60 3.21
N GLU A 234 9.57 -2.88 3.99
CA GLU A 234 10.45 -3.39 5.03
C GLU A 234 9.67 -4.18 6.09
N LEU A 235 8.40 -3.84 6.37
CA LEU A 235 7.55 -4.61 7.29
C LEU A 235 7.23 -6.00 6.74
N VAL A 236 7.07 -6.12 5.42
CA VAL A 236 6.81 -7.41 4.77
C VAL A 236 8.08 -8.23 4.70
N GLU A 237 9.22 -7.61 4.40
CA GLU A 237 10.54 -8.26 4.36
C GLU A 237 10.96 -8.79 5.74
N GLN A 238 10.61 -8.09 6.82
CA GLN A 238 10.80 -8.57 8.20
C GLN A 238 9.77 -9.61 8.65
N GLY A 239 8.76 -9.92 7.81
CA GLY A 239 7.74 -10.92 8.11
C GLY A 239 6.72 -10.47 9.15
N TYR A 240 6.50 -9.15 9.29
CA TYR A 240 5.58 -8.58 10.29
C TYR A 240 4.13 -8.47 9.80
N LEU A 241 3.86 -8.71 8.51
CA LEU A 241 2.52 -8.56 7.94
C LEU A 241 1.77 -9.89 7.83
N TYR A 242 0.52 -9.89 8.29
CA TYR A 242 -0.36 -11.05 8.32
C TYR A 242 -1.78 -10.70 7.85
N LEU A 243 -2.48 -11.67 7.26
CA LEU A 243 -3.91 -11.64 7.00
C LEU A 243 -4.62 -12.58 7.98
N ALA A 244 -5.64 -12.07 8.67
CA ALA A 244 -6.52 -12.89 9.48
C ALA A 244 -7.42 -13.77 8.60
N GLN A 245 -7.73 -14.98 9.07
CA GLN A 245 -8.66 -15.89 8.39
C GLN A 245 -9.86 -16.18 9.28
N PRO A 246 -10.91 -15.33 9.28
CA PRO A 246 -12.14 -15.63 9.99
C PRO A 246 -12.85 -16.86 9.39
N PRO A 247 -13.66 -17.59 10.18
CA PRO A 247 -14.42 -18.72 9.70
C PRO A 247 -15.56 -18.27 8.77
N LEU A 248 -15.84 -19.06 7.74
CA LEU A 248 -16.93 -18.80 6.80
C LEU A 248 -18.27 -19.35 7.29
N TYR A 249 -18.23 -20.42 8.08
CA TYR A 249 -19.42 -21.13 8.53
C TYR A 249 -19.34 -21.53 10.00
N LEU A 250 -20.50 -21.63 10.62
CA LEU A 250 -20.73 -22.22 11.92
C LEU A 250 -21.76 -23.34 11.75
N VAL A 251 -21.38 -24.56 12.11
CA VAL A 251 -22.25 -25.74 12.05
C VAL A 251 -22.61 -26.12 13.48
N LYS A 252 -23.92 -26.19 13.76
CA LYS A 252 -24.48 -26.42 15.10
C LYS A 252 -25.42 -27.60 15.12
N ARG A 253 -25.33 -28.41 16.18
CA ARG A 253 -26.32 -29.45 16.51
C ARG A 253 -26.57 -29.49 18.01
N GLY A 254 -27.74 -29.02 18.43
CA GLY A 254 -28.08 -28.93 19.85
C GLY A 254 -27.09 -28.03 20.59
N LYS A 255 -26.22 -28.63 21.42
CA LYS A 255 -25.16 -27.91 22.18
C LYS A 255 -23.79 -27.96 21.51
N GLU A 256 -23.57 -28.82 20.53
CA GLU A 256 -22.30 -28.92 19.81
C GLU A 256 -22.24 -27.86 18.72
N GLN A 257 -21.10 -27.15 18.64
CA GLN A 257 -20.85 -26.13 17.63
C GLN A 257 -19.40 -26.24 17.13
N GLU A 258 -19.19 -26.24 15.82
CA GLU A 258 -17.87 -26.23 15.20
C GLU A 258 -17.81 -25.22 14.05
N TYR A 259 -16.66 -24.57 13.88
CA TYR A 259 -16.42 -23.56 12.85
C TYR A 259 -15.75 -24.17 11.62
N ALA A 260 -16.13 -23.70 10.43
CA ALA A 260 -15.57 -24.11 9.16
C ALA A 260 -14.98 -22.90 8.40
N TYR A 261 -13.77 -23.06 7.89
CA TYR A 261 -13.03 -22.02 7.17
C TYR A 261 -13.11 -22.17 5.64
N ASN A 262 -13.61 -23.31 5.16
CA ASN A 262 -13.86 -23.55 3.75
C ASN A 262 -15.06 -24.48 3.54
N GLU A 263 -15.46 -24.61 2.28
CA GLU A 263 -16.64 -25.40 1.88
C GLU A 263 -16.47 -26.91 2.13
N GLU A 264 -15.26 -27.43 2.02
CA GLU A 264 -14.97 -28.85 2.27
C GLU A 264 -15.09 -29.18 3.76
N GLN A 265 -14.55 -28.32 4.63
CA GLN A 265 -14.71 -28.42 6.08
C GLN A 265 -16.18 -28.31 6.47
N ARG A 266 -16.95 -27.39 5.85
CA ARG A 266 -18.40 -27.30 6.10
C ARG A 266 -19.08 -28.65 5.84
N LYS A 267 -18.85 -29.26 4.68
CA LYS A 267 -19.43 -30.56 4.32
C LYS A 267 -18.98 -31.67 5.26
N ALA A 268 -17.71 -31.71 5.64
CA ALA A 268 -17.19 -32.69 6.60
C ALA A 268 -17.84 -32.54 7.98
N LEU A 269 -18.02 -31.31 8.47
CA LEU A 269 -18.69 -31.03 9.74
C LEU A 269 -20.17 -31.40 9.71
N VAL A 270 -20.87 -31.15 8.61
CA VAL A 270 -22.25 -31.60 8.42
C VAL A 270 -22.36 -33.12 8.51
N VAL A 271 -21.42 -33.87 7.90
CA VAL A 271 -21.41 -35.33 7.96
C VAL A 271 -21.13 -35.83 9.38
N LYS A 272 -20.14 -35.24 10.04
CA LYS A 272 -19.73 -35.57 11.41
C LYS A 272 -20.85 -35.30 12.42
N LEU A 273 -21.42 -34.10 12.37
CA LEU A 273 -22.44 -33.66 13.33
C LEU A 273 -23.83 -34.22 12.98
N GLY A 274 -24.18 -34.41 11.71
CA GLY A 274 -25.55 -34.73 11.27
C GLY A 274 -26.07 -36.15 11.55
N ALA A 275 -25.31 -37.02 12.24
CA ALA A 275 -25.65 -38.43 12.47
C ALA A 275 -26.16 -39.14 11.19
N GLY A 276 -25.28 -39.29 10.20
CA GLY A 276 -25.60 -39.92 8.91
C GLY A 276 -25.70 -38.96 7.72
N GLY A 277 -25.16 -37.74 7.83
CA GLY A 277 -24.96 -36.84 6.68
C GLY A 277 -26.18 -36.05 6.20
N LYS A 278 -27.27 -35.99 6.97
CA LYS A 278 -28.44 -35.16 6.63
C LYS A 278 -28.22 -33.71 7.07
N GLU A 279 -28.19 -32.79 6.11
CA GLU A 279 -28.08 -31.34 6.37
C GLU A 279 -29.21 -30.81 7.27
N ASP A 280 -30.41 -31.38 7.18
CA ASP A 280 -31.58 -30.96 7.98
C ASP A 280 -31.41 -31.13 9.49
N ASN A 281 -30.46 -31.96 9.93
CA ASN A 281 -30.20 -32.23 11.35
C ASN A 281 -29.24 -31.21 11.99
N VAL A 282 -28.66 -30.30 11.21
CA VAL A 282 -27.67 -29.32 11.66
C VAL A 282 -28.07 -27.92 11.23
N THR A 283 -27.89 -26.94 12.11
CA THR A 283 -28.05 -25.54 11.75
C THR A 283 -26.74 -25.01 11.20
N ILE A 284 -26.75 -24.52 9.97
CA ILE A 284 -25.59 -23.92 9.32
C ILE A 284 -25.80 -22.40 9.24
N GLN A 285 -24.92 -21.65 9.90
CA GLN A 285 -24.86 -20.20 9.79
C GLN A 285 -23.64 -19.83 8.93
N ARG A 286 -23.84 -19.00 7.92
CA ARG A 286 -22.76 -18.43 7.10
C ARG A 286 -22.45 -17.03 7.60
N TYR A 287 -21.18 -16.76 7.89
CA TYR A 287 -20.73 -15.42 8.22
C TYR A 287 -20.41 -14.66 6.93
N LYS A 288 -20.94 -13.45 6.80
CA LYS A 288 -20.59 -12.54 5.68
C LYS A 288 -19.63 -11.44 6.12
N GLY A 289 -19.82 -10.92 7.33
CA GLY A 289 -18.96 -9.90 7.92
C GLY A 289 -18.59 -10.21 9.36
N LEU A 290 -17.48 -9.64 9.81
CA LEU A 290 -16.95 -9.78 11.17
C LEU A 290 -17.91 -9.22 12.22
N GLY A 291 -18.75 -8.25 11.85
CA GLY A 291 -19.78 -7.67 12.72
C GLY A 291 -20.94 -8.61 13.06
N GLU A 292 -21.08 -9.74 12.36
CA GLU A 292 -22.08 -10.77 12.67
C GLU A 292 -21.63 -11.70 13.82
N MET A 293 -20.34 -11.66 14.16
CA MET A 293 -19.77 -12.41 15.27
C MET A 293 -19.84 -11.58 16.55
N ASN A 294 -20.12 -12.23 17.68
CA ASN A 294 -19.93 -11.58 18.97
C ASN A 294 -18.44 -11.57 19.37
N SER A 295 -18.09 -10.84 20.42
CA SER A 295 -16.69 -10.67 20.86
C SER A 295 -16.00 -11.98 21.24
N GLU A 296 -16.73 -12.91 21.87
CA GLU A 296 -16.19 -14.22 22.27
C GLU A 296 -15.90 -15.09 21.04
N GLN A 297 -16.84 -15.12 20.08
CA GLN A 297 -16.67 -15.86 18.84
C GLN A 297 -15.49 -15.32 18.02
N LEU A 298 -15.35 -14.00 17.94
CA LEU A 298 -14.26 -13.38 17.20
C LEU A 298 -12.90 -13.71 17.85
N TRP A 299 -12.85 -13.70 19.18
CA TRP A 299 -11.67 -14.10 19.94
C TRP A 299 -11.29 -15.56 19.66
N GLU A 300 -12.19 -16.50 19.92
CA GLU A 300 -11.91 -17.94 19.86
C GLU A 300 -11.49 -18.42 18.47
N THR A 301 -11.97 -17.75 17.42
CA THR A 301 -11.78 -18.19 16.03
C THR A 301 -10.65 -17.50 15.30
N THR A 302 -10.42 -16.21 15.59
CA THR A 302 -9.62 -15.33 14.72
C THR A 302 -8.53 -14.56 15.48
N MET A 303 -8.70 -14.30 16.78
CA MET A 303 -7.76 -13.46 17.54
C MET A 303 -6.93 -14.20 18.58
N ASP A 304 -7.40 -15.35 19.08
CA ASP A 304 -6.70 -16.18 20.06
C ASP A 304 -5.44 -16.81 19.45
N PRO A 305 -4.22 -16.47 19.92
CA PRO A 305 -2.98 -17.05 19.40
C PRO A 305 -2.90 -18.58 19.47
N ALA A 306 -3.65 -19.22 20.37
CA ALA A 306 -3.65 -20.68 20.51
C ALA A 306 -4.50 -21.40 19.45
N ARG A 307 -5.46 -20.70 18.82
CA ARG A 307 -6.46 -21.31 17.93
C ARG A 307 -6.50 -20.70 16.53
N ARG A 308 -6.15 -19.42 16.40
CA ARG A 308 -6.26 -18.70 15.12
C ARG A 308 -5.29 -19.24 14.07
N VAL A 309 -5.66 -19.01 12.81
CA VAL A 309 -4.78 -19.21 11.67
C VAL A 309 -4.54 -17.85 11.00
N LEU A 310 -3.27 -17.49 10.86
CA LEU A 310 -2.86 -16.28 10.16
C LEU A 310 -2.08 -16.65 8.90
N LYS A 311 -2.33 -15.92 7.81
CA LYS A 311 -1.53 -16.01 6.59
C LYS A 311 -0.46 -14.94 6.64
N GLN A 312 0.80 -15.35 6.80
CA GLN A 312 1.92 -14.42 6.70
C GLN A 312 2.11 -13.99 5.24
N VAL A 313 2.27 -12.68 5.02
CA VAL A 313 2.53 -12.12 3.70
C VAL A 313 4.03 -12.10 3.45
N THR A 314 4.48 -12.63 2.33
CA THR A 314 5.89 -12.66 1.91
C THR A 314 6.05 -12.05 0.52
N ILE A 315 7.28 -11.65 0.18
CA ILE A 315 7.64 -11.15 -1.16
C ILE A 315 8.66 -12.11 -1.75
N ASP A 316 8.23 -12.97 -2.67
CA ASP A 316 9.13 -13.90 -3.36
C ASP A 316 9.91 -13.19 -4.47
N SER A 317 9.23 -12.32 -5.22
CA SER A 317 9.82 -11.51 -6.28
C SER A 317 9.28 -10.08 -6.23
N ALA A 318 10.13 -9.13 -5.83
CA ALA A 318 9.75 -7.72 -5.77
C ALA A 318 9.37 -7.16 -7.16
N ALA A 319 10.05 -7.61 -8.21
CA ALA A 319 9.76 -7.17 -9.59
C ALA A 319 8.42 -7.70 -10.10
N GLU A 320 8.08 -8.95 -9.77
CA GLU A 320 6.79 -9.51 -10.16
C GLU A 320 5.64 -8.87 -9.36
N ALA A 321 5.82 -8.71 -8.05
CA ALA A 321 4.85 -8.02 -7.20
C ALA A 321 4.60 -6.59 -7.69
N ASP A 322 5.66 -5.84 -8.02
CA ASP A 322 5.56 -4.49 -8.61
C ASP A 322 4.72 -4.49 -9.89
N ARG A 323 5.03 -5.37 -10.84
CA ARG A 323 4.26 -5.52 -12.08
C ARG A 323 2.79 -5.82 -11.80
N VAL A 324 2.50 -6.73 -10.88
CA VAL A 324 1.11 -7.12 -10.54
C VAL A 324 0.36 -5.96 -9.89
N PHE A 325 0.97 -5.25 -8.93
CA PHE A 325 0.36 -4.08 -8.30
C PHE A 325 0.10 -2.96 -9.31
N SER A 326 1.06 -2.63 -10.17
CA SER A 326 0.86 -1.60 -11.20
C SER A 326 -0.23 -1.97 -12.21
N MET A 327 -0.33 -3.25 -12.61
CA MET A 327 -1.41 -3.72 -13.49
C MET A 327 -2.79 -3.65 -12.79
N LEU A 328 -2.90 -4.16 -11.56
CA LEU A 328 -4.18 -4.27 -10.86
C LEU A 328 -4.65 -2.95 -10.25
N MET A 329 -3.73 -2.09 -9.82
CA MET A 329 -4.03 -0.88 -9.06
C MET A 329 -3.73 0.41 -9.82
N GLY A 330 -2.93 0.37 -10.88
CA GLY A 330 -2.51 1.55 -11.65
C GLY A 330 -3.58 2.11 -12.59
N ASP A 331 -3.20 3.02 -13.49
CA ASP A 331 -4.19 3.74 -14.31
C ASP A 331 -4.64 3.02 -15.57
N GLU A 332 -3.86 2.07 -16.06
CA GLU A 332 -4.17 1.34 -17.28
C GLU A 332 -5.32 0.34 -17.10
N VAL A 333 -6.37 0.50 -17.89
CA VAL A 333 -7.58 -0.34 -17.81
C VAL A 333 -7.44 -1.63 -18.62
N ALA A 334 -6.81 -1.57 -19.79
CA ALA A 334 -6.76 -2.71 -20.70
C ALA A 334 -6.01 -3.93 -20.11
N PRO A 335 -4.80 -3.80 -19.55
CA PRO A 335 -4.08 -4.94 -18.96
C PRO A 335 -4.83 -5.55 -17.77
N ARG A 336 -5.49 -4.71 -16.96
CA ARG A 336 -6.32 -5.17 -15.84
C ARG A 336 -7.51 -5.99 -16.33
N ARG A 337 -8.20 -5.53 -17.37
CA ARG A 337 -9.35 -6.25 -17.94
C ARG A 337 -8.93 -7.63 -18.44
N GLU A 338 -7.86 -7.70 -19.21
CA GLU A 338 -7.33 -8.97 -19.73
C GLU A 338 -6.93 -9.93 -18.61
N PHE A 339 -6.30 -9.41 -17.54
CA PHE A 339 -5.99 -10.21 -16.36
C PHE A 339 -7.23 -10.79 -15.69
N ILE A 340 -8.28 -9.98 -15.51
CA ILE A 340 -9.55 -10.45 -14.93
C ILE A 340 -10.20 -11.50 -15.84
N GLU A 341 -10.26 -11.27 -17.15
CA GLU A 341 -10.88 -12.20 -18.10
C GLU A 341 -10.15 -13.56 -18.15
N SER A 342 -8.82 -13.55 -18.08
CA SER A 342 -8.00 -14.77 -18.10
C SER A 342 -8.04 -15.58 -16.81
N HIS A 343 -8.30 -14.94 -15.65
CA HIS A 343 -8.26 -15.59 -14.33
C HIS A 343 -9.64 -15.76 -13.68
N ALA A 344 -10.67 -15.09 -14.19
CA ALA A 344 -12.03 -15.26 -13.71
C ALA A 344 -12.57 -16.63 -14.14
N LYS A 345 -13.03 -17.42 -13.16
CA LYS A 345 -13.95 -18.51 -13.44
C LYS A 345 -15.31 -17.89 -13.70
N TYR A 346 -15.74 -17.84 -14.95
CA TYR A 346 -17.09 -17.40 -15.31
C TYR A 346 -18.11 -18.26 -14.55
N ALA A 347 -18.86 -17.63 -13.66
CA ALA A 347 -20.04 -18.26 -13.08
C ALA A 347 -21.08 -18.40 -14.22
N LYS A 348 -21.50 -19.63 -14.51
CA LYS A 348 -22.74 -19.83 -15.27
C LYS A 348 -23.87 -19.34 -14.38
N ILE A 349 -24.36 -18.14 -14.66
CA ILE A 349 -25.62 -17.67 -14.12
C ILE A 349 -26.67 -18.40 -14.95
N ASP A 350 -27.30 -19.43 -14.38
CA ASP A 350 -28.50 -20.00 -14.98
C ASP A 350 -29.55 -18.88 -14.99
N VAL A 351 -29.98 -18.51 -16.21
CA VAL A 351 -31.01 -17.50 -16.48
C VAL A 351 -32.39 -18.09 -16.21
#